data_AF-A0A7K2CEM5-F1
#
_entry.id   AF-A0A7K2CEM5-F1
#
_cell.length_a   1.000
_cell.length_b   1.000
_cell.length_c   1.000
_cell.angle_alpha   90.00
_cell.angle_beta   90.00
_cell.angle_gamma   90.00
#
_symmetry.space_group_name_H-M   'P 1'
#
loop_
_entity.id
_entity.type
_entity.pdbx_description
1 polymer ?
#
loop_
_entity_poly.entity_id
_entity_poly.type
_entity_poly.pdbx_seq_one_letter_code
_entity_poly.pdbx_strand_id
1 'polypeptide(L)'
;MQSAVHIDGWLLQARKKALSAFLVDSDKMVMGNLFFASRMIRQWPIRTGFSRKSKMTSFQLIWPIVMSMVLLSACETVIEVDPPDYNSELAIISKFSPDSVWSARVTKTLPLGSLGDTTDAFLTDATVMVYREESLVARLIHDGGEDGWYVSSQLRKPRANVSYRIVVEAPGLRSVSAISMAPAPPVIPEAEISRLDATDVFEDSGYVVSFSLENRPGLNYYSFGIFLGFPLGGSTYRVQGLPMRHDSPRWFCSFSDVLNPVSVEASDDFDCSLGVSSDRFVDNPDFDFDIKVQIPSDLGNLEEATLILLVTALSPEYVEYHGSIEEQEDFGGFGEPANIYTNLEGGRGIFAGYSASHRLFDLAVIE
;
A
#
# COMPACT_ATOMS: atom_id res chain seq x y z
N MET A 1 -11.20 37.71 18.03
CA MET A 1 -11.93 36.46 17.71
C MET A 1 -11.95 36.34 16.19
N GLN A 2 -10.87 35.80 15.61
CA GLN A 2 -10.73 35.50 14.19
C GLN A 2 -10.18 34.08 14.16
N SER A 3 -11.03 33.15 13.77
CA SER A 3 -10.72 31.72 13.72
C SER A 3 -9.91 31.42 12.47
N ALA A 4 -8.67 31.02 12.67
CA ALA A 4 -7.83 30.37 11.68
C ALA A 4 -8.48 29.02 11.31
N VAL A 5 -9.20 28.99 10.19
CA VAL A 5 -9.78 27.79 9.59
C VAL A 5 -9.64 27.99 8.08
N HIS A 6 -8.61 27.41 7.44
CA HIS A 6 -8.74 27.04 6.01
C HIS A 6 -7.66 26.15 5.36
N ILE A 7 -6.65 25.64 6.07
CA ILE A 7 -5.54 24.89 5.42
C ILE A 7 -5.60 23.36 5.67
N ASP A 8 -6.38 22.89 6.64
CA ASP A 8 -6.34 21.47 7.07
C ASP A 8 -7.08 20.48 6.15
N GLY A 9 -8.03 20.93 5.32
CA GLY A 9 -8.81 20.04 4.44
C GLY A 9 -8.02 19.51 3.24
N TRP A 10 -7.16 20.36 2.67
CA TRP A 10 -6.29 20.06 1.53
C TRP A 10 -5.27 18.97 1.85
N LEU A 11 -4.57 19.11 2.99
CA LEU A 11 -3.62 18.11 3.46
C LEU A 11 -4.29 16.80 3.81
N LEU A 12 -5.48 16.85 4.41
CA LEU A 12 -6.20 15.63 4.76
C LEU A 12 -6.61 14.83 3.52
N GLN A 13 -6.99 15.47 2.40
CA GLN A 13 -7.31 14.77 1.15
C GLN A 13 -6.07 14.29 0.40
N ALA A 14 -5.01 15.11 0.29
CA ALA A 14 -3.74 14.66 -0.29
C ALA A 14 -3.13 13.52 0.54
N ARG A 15 -3.22 13.59 1.86
CA ARG A 15 -2.81 12.50 2.77
C ARG A 15 -3.75 11.33 2.74
N LYS A 16 -5.06 11.49 2.59
CA LYS A 16 -6.01 10.38 2.38
C LYS A 16 -5.83 9.71 1.02
N LYS A 17 -5.40 10.44 0.00
CA LYS A 17 -5.09 9.90 -1.33
C LYS A 17 -3.70 9.30 -1.43
N ALA A 18 -2.71 9.88 -0.74
CA ALA A 18 -1.47 9.19 -0.43
C ALA A 18 -1.83 7.92 0.35
N LEU A 19 -2.53 8.02 1.49
CA LEU A 19 -3.02 6.84 2.23
C LEU A 19 -3.82 5.87 1.36
N SER A 20 -4.62 6.32 0.40
CA SER A 20 -5.40 5.43 -0.47
C SER A 20 -4.54 4.82 -1.56
N ALA A 21 -3.57 5.52 -2.13
CA ALA A 21 -2.51 4.89 -2.94
C ALA A 21 -1.72 3.86 -2.11
N PHE A 22 -1.55 4.12 -0.81
CA PHE A 22 -0.98 3.22 0.22
C PHE A 22 -1.97 2.17 0.77
N LEU A 23 -3.25 2.17 0.37
CA LEU A 23 -4.27 1.19 0.78
C LEU A 23 -4.83 0.39 -0.42
N VAL A 24 -4.73 0.94 -1.64
CA VAL A 24 -5.22 0.31 -2.88
C VAL A 24 -4.43 -0.95 -3.23
N ASP A 25 -3.19 -1.11 -2.76
CA ASP A 25 -2.49 -2.40 -2.92
C ASP A 25 -3.01 -3.49 -1.98
N SER A 26 -3.58 -3.14 -0.82
CA SER A 26 -4.19 -4.15 0.07
C SER A 26 -5.55 -4.69 -0.43
N ASP A 27 -6.23 -3.96 -1.33
CA ASP A 27 -7.53 -4.38 -1.90
C ASP A 27 -7.38 -5.28 -3.15
N LYS A 28 -6.15 -5.48 -3.66
CA LYS A 28 -5.89 -6.45 -4.75
C LYS A 28 -5.96 -7.91 -4.28
N MET A 29 -6.13 -8.16 -2.98
CA MET A 29 -6.22 -9.50 -2.37
C MET A 29 -7.39 -10.38 -2.86
N VAL A 30 -8.33 -9.90 -3.69
CA VAL A 30 -9.56 -10.67 -4.02
C VAL A 30 -9.81 -10.94 -5.51
N MET A 31 -9.05 -10.37 -6.46
CA MET A 31 -9.37 -10.53 -7.89
C MET A 31 -8.15 -10.87 -8.75
N GLY A 32 -7.58 -12.05 -8.53
CA GLY A 32 -6.53 -12.63 -9.37
C GLY A 32 -6.79 -14.09 -9.69
N ASN A 33 -7.42 -14.34 -10.85
CA ASN A 33 -7.30 -15.53 -11.72
C ASN A 33 -8.63 -16.00 -12.29
N LEU A 34 -9.09 -15.34 -13.38
CA LEU A 34 -10.11 -15.94 -14.25
C LEU A 34 -10.10 -15.36 -15.66
N PHE A 35 -8.93 -15.18 -16.29
CA PHE A 35 -8.87 -14.89 -17.73
C PHE A 35 -7.63 -15.47 -18.39
N PHE A 36 -7.55 -16.80 -18.49
CA PHE A 36 -6.67 -17.46 -19.45
C PHE A 36 -7.27 -18.79 -19.92
N ALA A 37 -8.22 -18.75 -20.85
CA ALA A 37 -8.49 -19.84 -21.82
C ALA A 37 -9.61 -19.46 -22.81
N SER A 38 -9.38 -18.52 -23.72
CA SER A 38 -10.29 -18.38 -24.87
C SER A 38 -9.61 -17.77 -26.10
N ARG A 39 -8.47 -18.32 -26.52
CA ARG A 39 -7.91 -17.92 -27.83
C ARG A 39 -7.02 -18.98 -28.48
N MET A 40 -7.61 -20.13 -28.83
CA MET A 40 -7.08 -20.98 -29.92
C MET A 40 -8.20 -21.80 -30.56
N ILE A 41 -8.97 -21.18 -31.46
CA ILE A 41 -9.67 -21.92 -32.52
C ILE A 41 -8.92 -21.62 -33.81
N ARG A 42 -7.87 -22.40 -34.08
CA ARG A 42 -7.24 -22.45 -35.40
C ARG A 42 -8.21 -23.16 -36.35
N GLN A 43 -8.73 -22.42 -37.31
CA GLN A 43 -9.48 -22.97 -38.44
C GLN A 43 -8.58 -23.93 -39.23
N TRP A 44 -8.98 -25.19 -39.28
CA TRP A 44 -8.42 -26.19 -40.20
C TRP A 44 -9.35 -26.29 -41.42
N PRO A 45 -8.82 -26.28 -42.66
CA PRO A 45 -9.63 -26.51 -43.84
C PRO A 45 -9.89 -28.01 -44.00
N ILE A 46 -11.14 -28.43 -43.83
CA ILE A 46 -11.57 -29.80 -44.18
C ILE A 46 -11.66 -29.87 -45.71
N ARG A 47 -10.67 -30.50 -46.34
CA ARG A 47 -10.78 -31.01 -47.71
C ARG A 47 -11.78 -32.17 -47.72
N THR A 48 -12.98 -31.93 -48.24
CA THR A 48 -13.94 -32.99 -48.53
C THR A 48 -13.56 -33.69 -49.83
N GLY A 49 -13.15 -34.95 -49.73
CA GLY A 49 -13.02 -35.82 -50.87
C GLY A 49 -12.37 -37.14 -50.50
N PHE A 50 -13.17 -38.15 -50.13
CA PHE A 50 -13.04 -39.48 -50.72
C PHE A 50 -14.28 -40.33 -50.43
N SER A 51 -14.77 -40.95 -51.49
CA SER A 51 -15.87 -41.89 -51.56
C SER A 51 -15.41 -43.28 -51.13
N ARG A 52 -16.08 -43.87 -50.13
CA ARG A 52 -16.46 -45.30 -50.10
C ARG A 52 -17.26 -45.60 -48.83
N LYS A 53 -18.56 -45.87 -48.98
CA LYS A 53 -19.40 -46.37 -47.89
C LYS A 53 -19.10 -47.85 -47.64
N SER A 54 -18.21 -48.16 -46.69
CA SER A 54 -18.23 -49.47 -46.04
C SER A 54 -19.23 -49.41 -44.88
N LYS A 55 -20.23 -50.29 -44.88
CA LYS A 55 -21.17 -50.46 -43.78
C LYS A 55 -20.41 -50.99 -42.56
N MET A 56 -19.88 -50.12 -41.72
CA MET A 56 -19.46 -50.50 -40.36
C MET A 56 -20.74 -50.82 -39.60
N THR A 57 -20.87 -52.08 -39.17
CA THR A 57 -21.97 -52.50 -38.32
C THR A 57 -21.88 -51.80 -36.97
N SER A 58 -23.02 -51.46 -36.39
CA SER A 58 -23.17 -50.65 -35.17
C SER A 58 -22.32 -51.14 -33.97
N PHE A 59 -21.92 -52.41 -33.95
CA PHE A 59 -21.06 -52.99 -32.92
C PHE A 59 -19.59 -52.49 -32.93
N GLN A 60 -19.04 -52.10 -34.08
CA GLN A 60 -17.61 -51.76 -34.22
C GLN A 60 -17.27 -50.32 -33.77
N LEU A 61 -18.27 -49.44 -33.60
CA LEU A 61 -18.11 -48.08 -33.08
C LEU A 61 -18.31 -48.00 -31.56
N ILE A 62 -19.05 -48.94 -30.96
CA ILE A 62 -19.42 -48.91 -29.55
C ILE A 62 -18.22 -49.25 -28.64
N TRP A 63 -17.40 -50.23 -29.03
CA TRP A 63 -16.27 -50.69 -28.23
C TRP A 63 -15.20 -49.63 -27.94
N PRO A 64 -14.71 -48.84 -28.93
CA PRO A 64 -13.76 -47.76 -28.63
C PRO A 64 -14.38 -46.63 -27.81
N ILE A 65 -15.69 -46.38 -27.92
CA ILE A 65 -16.40 -45.37 -27.12
C ILE A 65 -16.51 -45.83 -25.66
N VAL A 66 -16.87 -47.10 -25.44
CA VAL A 66 -16.96 -47.69 -24.09
C VAL A 66 -15.57 -47.77 -23.45
N MET A 67 -14.54 -48.14 -24.21
CA MET A 67 -13.16 -48.18 -23.73
C MET A 67 -12.61 -46.77 -23.43
N SER A 68 -13.00 -45.76 -24.20
CA SER A 68 -12.68 -44.34 -23.91
C SER A 68 -13.43 -43.83 -22.67
N MET A 69 -14.68 -44.23 -22.44
CA MET A 69 -15.43 -43.89 -21.23
C MET A 69 -14.84 -44.52 -19.96
N VAL A 70 -14.28 -45.74 -20.05
CA VAL A 70 -13.62 -46.40 -18.91
C VAL A 70 -12.26 -45.76 -18.59
N LEU A 71 -11.56 -45.20 -19.59
CA LEU A 71 -10.31 -44.46 -19.35
C LEU A 71 -10.54 -43.07 -18.73
N LEU A 72 -11.75 -42.52 -18.83
CA LEU A 72 -12.14 -41.26 -18.19
C LEU A 72 -12.64 -41.43 -16.75
N SER A 73 -12.80 -42.66 -16.25
CA SER A 73 -13.05 -42.92 -14.82
C SER A 73 -11.72 -42.97 -14.05
N ALA A 74 -10.87 -41.96 -14.24
CA ALA A 74 -9.73 -41.75 -13.38
C ALA A 74 -10.27 -41.55 -11.96
N CYS A 75 -9.93 -42.51 -11.09
CA CYS A 75 -10.32 -42.51 -9.69
C CYS A 75 -9.64 -41.32 -9.02
N GLU A 76 -10.37 -40.20 -8.89
CA GLU A 76 -9.89 -39.05 -8.14
C GLU A 76 -9.84 -39.48 -6.67
N THR A 77 -8.62 -39.64 -6.16
CA THR A 77 -8.42 -39.83 -4.72
C THR A 77 -8.49 -38.45 -4.11
N VAL A 78 -9.65 -38.08 -3.59
CA VAL A 78 -9.81 -36.87 -2.78
C VAL A 78 -9.04 -37.12 -1.50
N ILE A 79 -7.84 -36.56 -1.39
CA ILE A 79 -7.09 -36.51 -0.15
C ILE A 79 -7.77 -35.44 0.70
N GLU A 80 -8.68 -35.85 1.58
CA GLU A 80 -9.19 -34.98 2.64
C GLU A 80 -8.04 -34.75 3.62
N VAL A 81 -7.32 -33.65 3.42
CA VAL A 81 -6.38 -33.12 4.41
C VAL A 81 -7.22 -32.39 5.44
N ASP A 82 -7.34 -32.96 6.63
CA ASP A 82 -7.91 -32.24 7.76
C ASP A 82 -7.03 -31.00 8.02
N PRO A 83 -7.55 -29.77 7.83
CA PRO A 83 -6.77 -28.60 8.15
C PRO A 83 -6.43 -28.61 9.65
N PRO A 84 -5.23 -28.15 10.03
CA PRO A 84 -4.85 -28.09 11.44
C PRO A 84 -5.86 -27.22 12.22
N ASP A 85 -6.03 -27.54 13.50
CA ASP A 85 -6.86 -26.74 14.41
C ASP A 85 -6.44 -25.27 14.36
N TYR A 86 -7.40 -24.41 14.03
CA TYR A 86 -7.18 -22.98 13.83
C TYR A 86 -7.84 -22.18 14.94
N ASN A 87 -7.03 -21.43 15.68
CA ASN A 87 -7.51 -20.45 16.65
C ASN A 87 -7.36 -19.05 16.07
N SER A 88 -8.47 -18.32 15.91
CA SER A 88 -8.44 -16.93 15.47
C SER A 88 -7.66 -16.06 16.45
N GLU A 89 -6.86 -15.15 15.91
CA GLU A 89 -6.10 -14.15 16.63
C GLU A 89 -6.63 -12.75 16.29
N LEU A 90 -6.49 -11.79 17.20
CA LEU A 90 -6.78 -10.38 16.90
C LEU A 90 -5.77 -9.85 15.89
N ALA A 91 -6.28 -9.14 14.88
CA ALA A 91 -5.49 -8.45 13.88
C ALA A 91 -5.83 -6.95 13.88
N ILE A 92 -4.84 -6.09 14.10
CA ILE A 92 -5.05 -4.64 14.24
C ILE A 92 -4.20 -3.90 13.21
N ILE A 93 -4.79 -2.94 12.49
CA ILE A 93 -4.04 -1.98 11.69
C ILE A 93 -4.35 -0.57 12.20
N SER A 94 -3.35 0.08 12.78
CA SER A 94 -3.48 1.44 13.28
C SER A 94 -2.23 2.24 12.91
N LYS A 95 -2.40 3.13 11.94
CA LYS A 95 -1.40 4.11 11.52
C LYS A 95 -1.82 5.46 12.07
N PHE A 96 -1.01 6.07 12.92
CA PHE A 96 -1.39 7.31 13.59
C PHE A 96 -0.40 8.44 13.31
N SER A 97 -0.91 9.67 13.27
CA SER A 97 -0.11 10.86 13.02
C SER A 97 -0.64 12.06 13.79
N PRO A 98 0.22 13.02 14.23
CA PRO A 98 -0.20 14.20 14.99
C PRO A 98 -1.21 15.11 14.27
N ASP A 99 -1.38 14.92 12.96
CA ASP A 99 -2.33 15.68 12.14
C ASP A 99 -3.76 15.12 12.17
N SER A 100 -3.94 13.87 12.61
CA SER A 100 -5.16 13.10 12.46
C SER A 100 -5.66 12.61 13.81
N VAL A 101 -6.95 12.33 13.88
CA VAL A 101 -7.53 11.70 15.07
C VAL A 101 -7.13 10.22 15.12
N TRP A 102 -7.09 9.65 16.32
CA TRP A 102 -6.84 8.22 16.46
C TRP A 102 -7.85 7.37 15.70
N SER A 103 -7.34 6.37 14.99
CA SER A 103 -8.12 5.32 14.37
C SER A 103 -7.39 3.98 14.41
N ALA A 104 -8.16 2.90 14.41
CA ALA A 104 -7.66 1.54 14.27
C ALA A 104 -8.70 0.70 13.53
N ARG A 105 -8.25 -0.16 12.63
CA ARG A 105 -9.05 -1.21 12.04
C ARG A 105 -8.84 -2.49 12.84
N VAL A 106 -9.93 -3.09 13.31
CA VAL A 106 -9.91 -4.26 14.20
C VAL A 106 -10.56 -5.44 13.50
N THR A 107 -9.78 -6.48 13.28
CA THR A 107 -10.22 -7.73 12.65
C THR A 107 -9.76 -8.95 13.44
N LYS A 108 -10.17 -10.13 12.98
CA LYS A 108 -9.62 -11.41 13.41
C LYS A 108 -9.03 -12.15 12.21
N THR A 109 -8.01 -12.95 12.48
CA THR A 109 -7.45 -13.85 11.46
C THR A 109 -8.48 -14.94 11.11
N LEU A 110 -8.52 -15.32 9.84
CA LEU A 110 -9.41 -16.36 9.31
C LEU A 110 -8.66 -17.64 8.95
N PRO A 111 -9.29 -18.82 9.07
CA PRO A 111 -8.71 -20.07 8.59
C PRO A 111 -8.61 -20.06 7.05
N LEU A 112 -7.70 -20.87 6.52
CA LEU A 112 -7.47 -20.99 5.07
C LEU A 112 -8.73 -21.42 4.28
N GLY A 113 -9.70 -22.08 4.93
CA GLY A 113 -10.96 -22.48 4.30
C GLY A 113 -11.94 -21.33 4.03
N SER A 114 -11.69 -20.12 4.56
CA SER A 114 -12.56 -18.94 4.42
C SER A 114 -12.25 -18.08 3.17
N LEU A 115 -11.49 -18.60 2.21
CA LEU A 115 -11.16 -17.90 0.96
C LEU A 115 -12.44 -17.58 0.18
N GLY A 116 -12.90 -16.33 0.24
CA GLY A 116 -14.06 -15.83 -0.51
C GLY A 116 -15.17 -15.20 0.33
N ASP A 117 -15.20 -15.44 1.65
CA ASP A 117 -16.09 -14.73 2.58
C ASP A 117 -15.28 -14.23 3.79
N THR A 118 -14.98 -12.93 3.77
CA THR A 118 -14.21 -12.24 4.80
C THR A 118 -15.09 -11.36 5.69
N THR A 119 -16.41 -11.41 5.55
CA THR A 119 -17.32 -10.53 6.29
C THR A 119 -17.22 -10.74 7.80
N ASP A 120 -17.00 -11.97 8.24
CA ASP A 120 -16.81 -12.35 9.64
C ASP A 120 -15.43 -11.98 10.22
N ALA A 121 -14.50 -11.44 9.40
CA ALA A 121 -13.21 -10.96 9.93
C ALA A 121 -13.35 -9.65 10.72
N PHE A 122 -14.33 -8.79 10.41
CA PHE A 122 -14.44 -7.45 10.98
C PHE A 122 -15.15 -7.48 12.33
N LEU A 123 -14.51 -6.93 13.37
CA LEU A 123 -15.05 -6.97 14.74
C LEU A 123 -15.72 -5.65 15.10
N THR A 124 -16.98 -5.70 15.55
CA THR A 124 -17.80 -4.51 15.87
C THR A 124 -18.00 -4.27 17.37
N ASP A 125 -17.56 -5.20 18.22
CA ASP A 125 -17.74 -5.20 19.68
C ASP A 125 -16.42 -5.19 20.49
N ALA A 126 -15.32 -4.76 19.86
CA ALA A 126 -14.02 -4.66 20.52
C ALA A 126 -13.91 -3.42 21.43
N THR A 127 -13.09 -3.53 22.48
CA THR A 127 -12.66 -2.42 23.32
C THR A 127 -11.27 -1.98 22.91
N VAL A 128 -11.15 -0.76 22.37
CA VAL A 128 -9.89 -0.20 21.85
C VAL A 128 -9.48 1.01 22.68
N MET A 129 -8.34 0.92 23.36
CA MET A 129 -7.86 1.92 24.31
C MET A 129 -6.43 2.34 23.97
N VAL A 130 -6.17 3.65 23.98
CA VAL A 130 -4.85 4.22 23.74
C VAL A 130 -4.37 4.91 25.01
N TYR A 131 -3.21 4.49 25.50
CA TYR A 131 -2.56 5.00 26.69
C TYR A 131 -1.30 5.79 26.34
N ARG A 132 -0.96 6.74 27.19
CA ARG A 132 0.38 7.35 27.27
C ARG A 132 0.89 7.07 28.66
N GLU A 133 1.99 6.31 28.75
CA GLU A 133 2.42 5.68 30.01
C GLU A 133 1.26 4.86 30.58
N GLU A 134 0.78 5.19 31.78
CA GLU A 134 -0.38 4.55 32.43
C GLU A 134 -1.69 5.35 32.30
N SER A 135 -1.65 6.51 31.65
CA SER A 135 -2.82 7.39 31.53
C SER A 135 -3.61 7.08 30.26
N LEU A 136 -4.91 6.86 30.39
CA LEU A 136 -5.82 6.71 29.25
C LEU A 136 -5.94 8.02 28.45
N VAL A 137 -5.53 7.99 27.19
CA VAL A 137 -5.56 9.15 26.28
C VAL A 137 -6.79 9.12 25.39
N ALA A 138 -7.18 7.96 24.88
CA ALA A 138 -8.35 7.84 24.02
C ALA A 138 -9.01 6.46 24.18
N ARG A 139 -10.34 6.46 24.07
CA ARG A 139 -11.15 5.25 23.82
C ARG A 139 -11.69 5.37 22.41
N LEU A 140 -11.39 4.39 21.55
CA LEU A 140 -11.91 4.39 20.18
C LEU A 140 -13.26 3.67 20.15
N ILE A 141 -14.18 4.21 19.38
CA ILE A 141 -15.55 3.71 19.24
C ILE A 141 -15.73 3.25 17.81
N HIS A 142 -16.36 2.10 17.63
CA HIS A 142 -16.72 1.59 16.32
C HIS A 142 -17.53 2.64 15.54
N ASP A 143 -17.19 2.88 14.28
CA ASP A 143 -17.79 3.95 13.48
C ASP A 143 -19.19 3.59 12.92
N GLY A 144 -19.59 2.32 13.05
CA GLY A 144 -20.87 1.79 12.59
C GLY A 144 -20.81 1.19 11.18
N GLY A 145 -19.64 1.18 10.53
CA GLY A 145 -19.41 0.51 9.25
C GLY A 145 -19.27 -1.02 9.39
N GLU A 146 -19.08 -1.70 8.25
CA GLU A 146 -18.86 -3.16 8.21
C GLU A 146 -17.38 -3.52 8.03
N ASP A 147 -16.49 -2.53 8.01
CA ASP A 147 -15.07 -2.65 7.71
C ASP A 147 -14.17 -2.64 8.97
N GLY A 148 -14.78 -2.63 10.16
CA GLY A 148 -14.11 -2.82 11.45
C GLY A 148 -13.33 -1.59 11.94
N TRP A 149 -13.72 -0.37 11.52
CA TRP A 149 -13.06 0.84 11.98
C TRP A 149 -13.54 1.32 13.34
N TYR A 150 -12.56 1.72 14.15
CA TYR A 150 -12.75 2.39 15.42
C TYR A 150 -12.07 3.74 15.37
N VAL A 151 -12.75 4.79 15.81
CA VAL A 151 -12.27 6.17 15.79
C VAL A 151 -12.44 6.86 17.14
N SER A 152 -11.56 7.81 17.45
CA SER A 152 -11.65 8.58 18.70
C SER A 152 -12.86 9.53 18.67
N SER A 153 -13.86 9.28 19.51
CA SER A 153 -15.02 10.16 19.69
C SER A 153 -14.67 11.55 20.26
N GLN A 154 -13.52 11.68 20.93
CA GLN A 154 -13.07 12.93 21.55
C GLN A 154 -12.24 13.81 20.62
N LEU A 155 -12.10 13.43 19.34
CA LEU A 155 -11.28 14.13 18.33
C LEU A 155 -9.85 14.46 18.80
N ARG A 156 -9.30 13.65 19.71
CA ARG A 156 -7.94 13.84 20.22
C ARG A 156 -6.94 13.40 19.15
N LYS A 157 -5.89 14.20 18.98
CA LYS A 157 -4.75 13.91 18.11
C LYS A 157 -3.53 13.50 18.93
N PRO A 158 -2.69 12.56 18.45
CA PRO A 158 -1.41 12.28 19.09
C PRO A 158 -0.49 13.49 19.04
N ARG A 159 0.58 13.43 19.84
CA ARG A 159 1.70 14.37 19.75
C ARG A 159 2.90 13.64 19.15
N ALA A 160 3.68 14.37 18.36
CA ALA A 160 4.97 13.88 17.89
C ALA A 160 5.92 13.64 19.06
N ASN A 161 6.84 12.70 18.90
CA ASN A 161 7.86 12.30 19.87
C ASN A 161 7.27 11.90 21.25
N VAL A 162 6.07 11.33 21.25
CA VAL A 162 5.43 10.76 22.44
C VAL A 162 5.09 9.30 22.18
N SER A 163 5.53 8.43 23.08
CA SER A 163 5.20 7.01 23.04
C SER A 163 3.76 6.78 23.50
N TYR A 164 3.04 5.98 22.72
CA TYR A 164 1.69 5.54 23.02
C TYR A 164 1.63 4.02 23.03
N ARG A 165 0.71 3.48 23.83
CA ARG A 165 0.40 2.06 23.88
C ARG A 165 -1.06 1.85 23.50
N ILE A 166 -1.32 1.06 22.46
CA ILE A 166 -2.67 0.60 22.15
C ILE A 166 -2.92 -0.72 22.88
N VAL A 167 -4.13 -0.90 23.40
CA VAL A 167 -4.64 -2.16 23.95
C VAL A 167 -5.99 -2.44 23.32
N VAL A 168 -6.15 -3.65 22.78
CA VAL A 168 -7.39 -4.09 22.14
C VAL A 168 -7.85 -5.41 22.74
N GLU A 169 -9.12 -5.45 23.11
CA GLU A 169 -9.80 -6.62 23.65
C GLU A 169 -11.06 -6.90 22.84
N ALA A 170 -11.32 -8.17 22.54
CA ALA A 170 -12.56 -8.60 21.90
C ALA A 170 -13.06 -9.91 22.54
N PRO A 171 -14.38 -10.14 22.61
CA PRO A 171 -14.91 -11.35 23.23
C PRO A 171 -14.38 -12.64 22.59
N GLY A 172 -13.92 -13.58 23.42
CA GLY A 172 -13.41 -14.87 22.96
C GLY A 172 -12.00 -14.85 22.34
N LEU A 173 -11.34 -13.69 22.27
CA LEU A 173 -9.98 -13.54 21.74
C LEU A 173 -9.00 -13.07 22.82
N ARG A 174 -7.73 -13.42 22.64
CA ARG A 174 -6.65 -12.94 23.51
C ARG A 174 -6.48 -11.42 23.32
N SER A 175 -6.35 -10.69 24.43
CA SER A 175 -6.01 -9.25 24.41
C SER A 175 -4.65 -9.00 23.75
N VAL A 176 -4.56 -7.91 22.99
CA VAL A 176 -3.34 -7.51 22.28
C VAL A 176 -2.89 -6.12 22.67
N SER A 177 -1.58 -5.88 22.63
CA SER A 177 -1.02 -4.55 22.83
C SER A 177 0.19 -4.28 21.96
N ALA A 178 0.38 -3.02 21.58
CA ALA A 178 1.55 -2.56 20.86
C ALA A 178 1.95 -1.17 21.34
N ILE A 179 3.23 -0.83 21.16
CA ILE A 179 3.80 0.46 21.50
C ILE A 179 4.41 1.04 20.22
N SER A 180 4.19 2.33 19.98
CA SER A 180 4.89 3.07 18.94
C SER A 180 4.83 4.57 19.22
N MET A 181 5.56 5.34 18.42
CA MET A 181 5.70 6.78 18.52
C MET A 181 5.69 7.38 17.12
N ALA A 182 4.92 8.45 16.94
CA ALA A 182 5.04 9.26 15.72
C ALA A 182 6.31 10.12 15.83
N PRO A 183 7.22 10.09 14.85
CA PRO A 183 8.36 10.99 14.81
C PRO A 183 7.92 12.46 14.76
N ALA A 184 8.87 13.38 14.98
CA ALA A 184 8.63 14.78 14.66
C ALA A 184 8.42 14.98 13.14
N PRO A 185 7.52 15.88 12.72
CA PRO A 185 7.34 16.21 11.30
C PRO A 185 8.69 16.61 10.67
N PRO A 186 9.05 16.10 9.48
CA PRO A 186 10.32 16.43 8.85
C PRO A 186 10.43 17.93 8.60
N VAL A 187 11.61 18.52 8.78
CA VAL A 187 11.86 19.93 8.45
C VAL A 187 12.51 19.96 7.07
N ILE A 188 11.97 20.80 6.18
CA ILE A 188 12.42 20.97 4.80
C ILE A 188 12.99 22.39 4.67
N PRO A 189 14.25 22.65 5.03
CA PRO A 189 14.79 24.02 5.05
C PRO A 189 14.69 24.70 3.69
N GLU A 190 15.06 23.97 2.64
CA GLU A 190 15.08 24.44 1.26
C GLU A 190 14.35 23.45 0.37
N ALA A 191 13.57 23.98 -0.56
CA ALA A 191 12.98 23.19 -1.62
C ALA A 191 12.70 24.10 -2.82
N GLU A 192 13.12 23.66 -3.99
CA GLU A 192 12.96 24.37 -5.25
C GLU A 192 12.54 23.41 -6.34
N ILE A 193 12.05 23.99 -7.42
CA ILE A 193 11.64 23.26 -8.61
C ILE A 193 12.23 23.96 -9.82
N SER A 194 12.80 23.16 -10.72
CA SER A 194 13.32 23.63 -12.00
C SER A 194 12.73 22.81 -13.12
N ARG A 195 12.51 23.47 -14.26
CA ARG A 195 12.07 22.80 -15.49
C ARG A 195 13.29 22.18 -16.16
N LEU A 196 13.14 20.94 -16.63
CA LEU A 196 14.12 20.32 -17.52
C LEU A 196 13.87 20.80 -18.94
N ASP A 197 14.92 21.27 -19.61
CA ASP A 197 14.86 21.61 -21.03
C ASP A 197 14.45 20.36 -21.82
N ALA A 198 13.30 20.43 -22.49
CA ALA A 198 12.82 19.32 -23.32
C ALA A 198 13.80 19.12 -24.48
N THR A 199 14.46 17.96 -24.53
CA THR A 199 15.33 17.58 -25.64
C THR A 199 14.56 17.18 -26.90
N ASP A 200 13.29 16.80 -26.75
CA ASP A 200 12.37 16.44 -27.84
C ASP A 200 10.99 17.10 -27.64
N VAL A 201 10.36 17.51 -28.74
CA VAL A 201 9.05 18.20 -28.77
C VAL A 201 7.90 17.24 -28.42
N PHE A 202 8.15 15.94 -28.48
CA PHE A 202 7.20 14.88 -28.10
C PHE A 202 7.44 14.32 -26.70
N GLU A 203 8.42 14.84 -25.96
CA GLU A 203 8.75 14.40 -24.61
C GLU A 203 7.91 15.16 -23.58
N ASP A 204 7.44 14.44 -22.55
CA ASP A 204 6.70 15.04 -21.45
C ASP A 204 7.53 16.13 -20.77
N SER A 205 6.86 17.13 -20.16
CA SER A 205 7.58 18.17 -19.42
C SER A 205 8.24 17.55 -18.19
N GLY A 206 9.57 17.48 -18.22
CA GLY A 206 10.37 17.07 -17.08
C GLY A 206 10.55 18.21 -16.08
N TYR A 207 10.49 17.89 -14.80
CA TYR A 207 10.85 18.79 -13.71
C TYR A 207 11.82 18.10 -12.77
N VAL A 208 12.69 18.88 -12.13
CA VAL A 208 13.47 18.43 -10.98
C VAL A 208 12.95 19.15 -9.77
N VAL A 209 12.53 18.38 -8.76
CA VAL A 209 12.23 18.89 -7.42
C VAL A 209 13.44 18.63 -6.55
N SER A 210 14.14 19.70 -6.20
CA SER A 210 15.32 19.65 -5.33
C SER A 210 14.92 20.08 -3.92
N PHE A 211 15.25 19.29 -2.90
CA PHE A 211 14.93 19.64 -1.52
C PHE A 211 15.95 19.10 -0.52
N SER A 212 16.07 19.80 0.61
CA SER A 212 16.89 19.39 1.74
C SER A 212 16.04 18.94 2.93
N LEU A 213 16.52 17.99 3.73
CA LEU A 213 15.96 17.68 5.06
C LEU A 213 16.96 17.99 6.17
N GLU A 214 16.45 18.53 7.27
CA GLU A 214 17.24 18.70 8.50
C GLU A 214 17.60 17.33 9.10
N ASN A 215 18.90 17.09 9.28
CA ASN A 215 19.37 15.87 9.93
C ASN A 215 19.03 15.83 11.42
N ARG A 216 18.60 14.66 11.88
CA ARG A 216 18.26 14.41 13.28
C ARG A 216 19.11 13.27 13.81
N PRO A 217 19.51 13.33 15.09
CA PRO A 217 20.27 12.24 15.69
C PRO A 217 19.44 10.96 15.71
N GLY A 218 20.09 9.83 15.43
CA GLY A 218 19.46 8.50 15.44
C GLY A 218 19.41 7.89 14.04
N LEU A 219 18.66 6.80 13.91
CA LEU A 219 18.28 6.17 12.65
C LEU A 219 16.85 6.61 12.33
N ASN A 220 16.69 7.32 11.22
CA ASN A 220 15.45 7.92 10.79
C ASN A 220 15.08 7.37 9.42
N TYR A 221 13.78 7.19 9.23
CA TYR A 221 13.20 6.72 7.98
C TYR A 221 12.26 7.77 7.42
N TYR A 222 12.35 7.96 6.11
CA TYR A 222 11.56 8.93 5.39
C TYR A 222 10.90 8.28 4.20
N SER A 223 9.69 8.71 3.87
CA SER A 223 9.14 8.53 2.55
C SER A 223 8.76 9.88 1.95
N PHE A 224 8.78 9.97 0.64
CA PHE A 224 8.39 11.18 -0.06
C PHE A 224 7.67 10.84 -1.35
N GLY A 225 6.73 11.70 -1.72
CA GLY A 225 5.98 11.59 -2.95
C GLY A 225 5.68 12.97 -3.50
N ILE A 226 5.60 13.06 -4.81
CA ILE A 226 5.27 14.28 -5.53
C ILE A 226 3.87 14.13 -6.11
N PHE A 227 3.03 15.15 -5.89
CA PHE A 227 1.64 15.13 -6.32
C PHE A 227 1.26 16.41 -7.06
N LEU A 228 0.30 16.31 -7.96
CA LEU A 228 -0.42 17.45 -8.51
C LEU A 228 -1.77 17.59 -7.83
N GLY A 229 -2.07 18.80 -7.35
CA GLY A 229 -3.38 19.20 -6.85
C GLY A 229 -4.09 20.08 -7.87
N PHE A 230 -5.25 19.63 -8.37
CA PHE A 230 -6.12 20.42 -9.24
C PHE A 230 -7.32 20.93 -8.43
N PRO A 231 -7.60 22.25 -8.43
CA PRO A 231 -8.78 22.77 -7.75
C PRO A 231 -10.06 22.28 -8.43
N LEU A 232 -11.05 21.86 -7.63
CA LEU A 232 -12.39 21.49 -8.12
C LEU A 232 -13.47 22.53 -7.71
N GLY A 233 -13.05 23.63 -7.08
CA GLY A 233 -13.92 24.68 -6.56
C GLY A 233 -14.07 24.65 -5.03
N GLY A 234 -14.10 25.82 -4.41
CA GLY A 234 -14.13 25.93 -2.94
C GLY A 234 -12.83 25.46 -2.30
N SER A 235 -12.89 24.44 -1.43
CA SER A 235 -11.73 23.87 -0.72
C SER A 235 -11.42 22.42 -1.11
N THR A 236 -11.95 21.96 -2.24
CA THR A 236 -11.77 20.58 -2.73
C THR A 236 -10.76 20.52 -3.87
N TYR A 237 -9.96 19.44 -3.86
CA TYR A 237 -8.90 19.23 -4.83
C TYR A 237 -8.92 17.80 -5.37
N ARG A 238 -8.62 17.63 -6.66
CA ARG A 238 -8.22 16.35 -7.22
C ARG A 238 -6.71 16.24 -7.08
N VAL A 239 -6.25 15.30 -6.25
CA VAL A 239 -4.82 15.00 -6.11
C VAL A 239 -4.44 13.81 -6.98
N GLN A 240 -3.29 13.88 -7.64
CA GLN A 240 -2.70 12.82 -8.45
C GLN A 240 -1.22 12.66 -8.12
N GLY A 241 -0.75 11.43 -7.87
CA GLY A 241 0.68 11.16 -7.69
C GLY A 241 1.41 11.19 -9.04
N LEU A 242 2.63 11.70 -9.02
CA LEU A 242 3.52 11.70 -10.18
C LEU A 242 4.55 10.57 -10.06
N PRO A 243 4.89 9.90 -11.17
CA PRO A 243 6.04 9.01 -11.20
C PRO A 243 7.31 9.83 -10.97
N MET A 244 8.19 9.30 -10.12
CA MET A 244 9.51 9.81 -9.83
C MET A 244 10.53 8.83 -10.38
N ARG A 245 11.50 9.32 -11.13
CA ARG A 245 12.57 8.50 -11.68
C ARG A 245 13.58 8.18 -10.59
N HIS A 246 13.84 6.90 -10.34
CA HIS A 246 14.90 6.46 -9.44
C HIS A 246 16.27 6.60 -10.10
N ASP A 247 17.06 7.59 -9.67
CA ASP A 247 18.37 7.89 -10.25
C ASP A 247 19.47 8.12 -9.19
N SER A 248 19.17 7.79 -7.94
CA SER A 248 20.06 8.06 -6.80
C SER A 248 20.10 6.89 -5.84
N PRO A 249 21.28 6.49 -5.35
CA PRO A 249 21.42 5.43 -4.35
C PRO A 249 20.97 5.87 -2.94
N ARG A 250 20.55 7.13 -2.77
CA ARG A 250 20.15 7.69 -1.46
C ARG A 250 18.72 7.35 -1.07
N TRP A 251 17.92 6.83 -1.99
CA TRP A 251 16.53 6.46 -1.78
C TRP A 251 16.17 5.27 -2.65
N PHE A 252 15.00 4.69 -2.43
CA PHE A 252 14.54 3.46 -3.08
C PHE A 252 13.05 3.55 -3.37
N CYS A 253 12.55 2.69 -4.27
CA CYS A 253 11.13 2.61 -4.60
C CYS A 253 10.34 1.66 -3.69
N SER A 254 11.01 0.88 -2.84
CA SER A 254 10.40 -0.08 -1.92
C SER A 254 10.90 0.11 -0.49
N PHE A 255 10.09 -0.29 0.49
CA PHE A 255 10.48 -0.35 1.90
C PHE A 255 11.45 -1.51 2.17
N SER A 256 11.31 -2.64 1.46
CA SER A 256 12.18 -3.80 1.59
C SER A 256 13.63 -3.46 1.19
N ASP A 257 13.84 -2.70 0.11
CA ASP A 257 15.18 -2.25 -0.32
C ASP A 257 15.83 -1.32 0.70
N VAL A 258 15.01 -0.49 1.36
CA VAL A 258 15.50 0.28 2.50
C VAL A 258 15.98 -0.71 3.54
N LEU A 259 15.15 -1.60 4.10
CA LEU A 259 15.54 -2.53 5.18
C LEU A 259 16.76 -3.39 4.82
N ASN A 260 16.76 -4.00 3.64
CA ASN A 260 17.74 -4.95 3.15
C ASN A 260 18.38 -4.43 1.85
N PRO A 261 19.29 -3.43 1.92
CA PRO A 261 19.85 -2.83 0.73
C PRO A 261 20.73 -3.85 0.01
N VAL A 262 20.19 -4.43 -1.06
CA VAL A 262 20.98 -5.13 -2.06
C VAL A 262 21.68 -4.04 -2.89
N SER A 263 22.90 -4.31 -3.35
CA SER A 263 23.57 -3.41 -4.30
C SER A 263 22.80 -3.39 -5.62
N VAL A 264 21.77 -2.56 -5.70
CA VAL A 264 21.06 -2.26 -6.94
C VAL A 264 21.86 -1.13 -7.59
N GLU A 265 22.55 -1.44 -8.69
CA GLU A 265 22.99 -0.36 -9.58
C GLU A 265 21.72 0.38 -10.01
N ALA A 266 21.66 1.69 -9.79
CA ALA A 266 20.52 2.50 -10.20
C ALA A 266 20.24 2.23 -11.69
N SER A 267 19.20 1.46 -11.96
CA SER A 267 18.81 1.13 -13.33
C SER A 267 17.80 2.16 -13.79
N ASP A 268 18.04 2.73 -14.97
CA ASP A 268 17.30 3.83 -15.58
C ASP A 268 15.79 3.58 -15.84
N ASP A 269 15.24 2.43 -15.44
CA ASP A 269 13.92 1.93 -15.87
C ASP A 269 12.85 1.84 -14.76
N PHE A 270 13.16 2.21 -13.51
CA PHE A 270 12.16 2.16 -12.42
C PHE A 270 11.65 3.55 -12.03
N ASP A 271 10.48 3.87 -12.55
CA ASP A 271 9.66 4.98 -12.03
C ASP A 271 8.77 4.49 -10.89
N CYS A 272 8.70 5.25 -9.80
CA CYS A 272 7.81 4.95 -8.69
C CYS A 272 7.15 6.21 -8.14
N SER A 273 5.94 6.05 -7.59
CA SER A 273 5.17 7.19 -7.06
C SER A 273 5.51 7.53 -5.60
N LEU A 274 6.36 6.71 -4.97
CA LEU A 274 6.80 6.85 -3.60
C LEU A 274 8.28 6.50 -3.51
N GLY A 275 9.08 7.45 -3.04
CA GLY A 275 10.46 7.20 -2.63
C GLY A 275 10.53 6.93 -1.13
N VAL A 276 11.41 6.03 -0.73
CA VAL A 276 11.72 5.71 0.66
C VAL A 276 13.22 5.84 0.89
N SER A 277 13.61 6.43 2.02
CA SER A 277 15.02 6.68 2.35
C SER A 277 15.25 6.52 3.86
N SER A 278 16.53 6.46 4.23
CA SER A 278 17.00 6.41 5.59
C SER A 278 18.31 7.19 5.69
N ASP A 279 18.55 7.78 6.86
CA ASP A 279 19.81 8.46 7.16
C ASP A 279 21.06 7.59 7.05
N ARG A 280 20.94 6.26 7.04
CA ARG A 280 22.05 5.35 6.75
C ARG A 280 22.66 5.53 5.36
N PHE A 281 21.92 6.11 4.41
CA PHE A 281 22.33 6.24 3.01
C PHE A 281 22.87 7.64 2.68
N VAL A 282 23.14 8.46 3.71
CA VAL A 282 23.55 9.86 3.55
C VAL A 282 24.78 10.16 4.40
N ASP A 283 25.87 10.59 3.75
CA ASP A 283 27.16 10.85 4.39
C ASP A 283 27.31 12.30 4.96
N ASN A 284 26.38 13.22 4.66
CA ASN A 284 26.47 14.66 4.92
C ASN A 284 25.40 15.12 5.96
N PRO A 285 25.60 16.23 6.72
CA PRO A 285 24.63 16.66 7.72
C PRO A 285 23.37 17.31 7.12
N ASP A 286 23.33 17.58 5.82
CA ASP A 286 22.14 18.04 5.11
C ASP A 286 21.76 17.02 4.02
N PHE A 287 20.47 16.65 4.01
CA PHE A 287 19.90 15.62 3.14
C PHE A 287 19.44 16.20 1.81
N ASP A 288 20.33 16.31 0.83
CA ASP A 288 19.93 16.85 -0.47
C ASP A 288 19.42 15.74 -1.40
N PHE A 289 18.19 15.94 -1.88
CA PHE A 289 17.52 15.09 -2.85
C PHE A 289 17.19 15.89 -4.11
N ASP A 290 17.58 15.36 -5.26
CA ASP A 290 17.11 15.79 -6.57
C ASP A 290 16.16 14.73 -7.11
N ILE A 291 14.87 15.05 -7.22
CA ILE A 291 13.85 14.11 -7.68
C ILE A 291 13.37 14.55 -9.06
N LYS A 292 13.70 13.76 -10.07
CA LYS A 292 13.19 13.94 -11.43
C LYS A 292 11.76 13.41 -11.52
N VAL A 293 10.85 14.26 -11.97
CA VAL A 293 9.45 13.89 -12.24
C VAL A 293 9.08 14.24 -13.67
N GLN A 294 8.28 13.37 -14.27
CA GLN A 294 7.65 13.64 -15.55
C GLN A 294 6.18 13.96 -15.29
N ILE A 295 5.70 15.05 -15.90
CA ILE A 295 4.28 15.38 -15.90
C ILE A 295 3.69 14.89 -17.23
N PRO A 296 2.85 13.83 -17.20
CA PRO A 296 2.16 13.35 -18.39
C PRO A 296 1.43 14.46 -19.14
N SER A 297 1.68 14.57 -20.44
CA SER A 297 1.08 15.56 -21.33
C SER A 297 -0.46 15.50 -21.43
N ASP A 298 -1.08 14.39 -21.01
CA ASP A 298 -2.53 14.18 -21.02
C ASP A 298 -3.26 14.72 -19.77
N LEU A 299 -2.54 15.29 -18.81
CA LEU A 299 -3.09 15.73 -17.51
C LEU A 299 -3.97 16.99 -17.56
N GLY A 300 -4.06 17.63 -18.73
CA GLY A 300 -4.87 18.82 -18.96
C GLY A 300 -4.14 20.11 -18.63
N ASN A 301 -4.91 21.18 -18.36
CA ASN A 301 -4.32 22.50 -18.08
C ASN A 301 -3.61 22.48 -16.72
N LEU A 302 -2.30 22.78 -16.72
CA LEU A 302 -1.46 22.88 -15.54
C LEU A 302 -1.42 24.30 -14.94
N GLU A 303 -2.02 25.30 -15.58
CA GLU A 303 -2.02 26.70 -15.10
C GLU A 303 -2.60 26.87 -13.69
N GLU A 304 -3.54 25.99 -13.29
CA GLU A 304 -4.15 26.02 -11.95
C GLU A 304 -3.64 24.86 -11.06
N ALA A 305 -2.70 24.06 -11.55
CA ALA A 305 -2.19 22.91 -10.82
C ALA A 305 -1.09 23.35 -9.83
N THR A 306 -1.20 22.88 -8.60
CA THR A 306 -0.15 23.03 -7.59
C THR A 306 0.63 21.73 -7.47
N LEU A 307 1.96 21.79 -7.61
CA LEU A 307 2.84 20.67 -7.30
C LEU A 307 3.11 20.62 -5.80
N ILE A 308 2.98 19.43 -5.23
CA ILE A 308 3.05 19.16 -3.79
C ILE A 308 4.17 18.16 -3.55
N LEU A 309 5.25 18.60 -2.91
CA LEU A 309 6.20 17.70 -2.29
C LEU A 309 5.65 17.31 -0.91
N LEU A 310 5.41 16.02 -0.67
CA LEU A 310 5.03 15.49 0.63
C LEU A 310 6.18 14.64 1.16
N VAL A 311 6.71 15.00 2.33
CA VAL A 311 7.74 14.22 3.02
C VAL A 311 7.19 13.72 4.35
N THR A 312 7.35 12.43 4.62
CA THR A 312 6.84 11.74 5.79
C THR A 312 7.99 11.14 6.58
N ALA A 313 8.06 11.41 7.88
CA ALA A 313 8.93 10.69 8.80
C ALA A 313 8.16 9.50 9.40
N LEU A 314 8.79 8.34 9.42
CA LEU A 314 8.16 7.05 9.71
C LEU A 314 8.75 6.41 10.98
N SER A 315 7.91 5.74 11.77
CA SER A 315 8.41 4.89 12.85
C SER A 315 9.05 3.61 12.29
N PRO A 316 9.97 2.96 13.02
CA PRO A 316 10.60 1.72 12.56
C PRO A 316 9.57 0.63 12.24
N GLU A 317 8.52 0.51 13.06
CA GLU A 317 7.47 -0.50 12.88
C GLU A 317 6.65 -0.25 11.60
N TYR A 318 6.57 1.00 11.15
CA TYR A 318 5.94 1.34 9.87
C TYR A 318 6.74 0.74 8.70
N VAL A 319 8.06 0.94 8.73
CA VAL A 319 8.96 0.50 7.66
C VAL A 319 9.05 -1.02 7.63
N GLU A 320 9.23 -1.67 8.78
CA GLU A 320 9.30 -3.14 8.89
C GLU A 320 8.02 -3.82 8.39
N TYR A 321 6.85 -3.26 8.71
CA TYR A 321 5.58 -3.79 8.23
C TYR A 321 5.42 -3.71 6.73
N HIS A 322 5.64 -2.53 6.17
CA HIS A 322 5.48 -2.33 4.74
C HIS A 322 6.51 -3.13 3.93
N GLY A 323 7.77 -3.20 4.38
CA GLY A 323 8.77 -4.06 3.76
C GLY A 323 8.40 -5.54 3.81
N SER A 324 7.85 -6.02 4.93
CA SER A 324 7.40 -7.43 5.03
C SER A 324 6.21 -7.78 4.12
N ILE A 325 5.35 -6.79 3.80
CA ILE A 325 4.25 -6.98 2.84
C ILE A 325 4.80 -7.05 1.42
N GLU A 326 5.69 -6.15 1.05
CA GLU A 326 6.34 -6.16 -0.28
C GLU A 326 7.07 -7.48 -0.53
N GLU A 327 7.85 -7.97 0.44
CA GLU A 327 8.52 -9.27 0.37
C GLU A 327 7.53 -10.43 0.20
N GLN A 328 6.33 -10.32 0.75
CA GLN A 328 5.27 -11.31 0.57
C GLN A 328 4.61 -11.23 -0.80
N GLU A 329 4.44 -10.03 -1.37
CA GLU A 329 3.86 -9.83 -2.70
C GLU A 329 4.80 -10.32 -3.82
N ASP A 330 6.09 -10.09 -3.66
CA ASP A 330 7.13 -10.60 -4.57
C ASP A 330 7.30 -12.12 -4.49
N PHE A 331 6.65 -12.76 -3.51
CA PHE A 331 6.70 -14.19 -3.33
C PHE A 331 5.90 -14.94 -4.41
N GLY A 332 6.60 -15.47 -5.42
CA GLY A 332 6.03 -16.23 -6.54
C GLY A 332 5.39 -17.60 -6.20
N GLY A 333 5.08 -17.88 -4.94
CA GLY A 333 4.20 -19.00 -4.53
C GLY A 333 4.82 -20.38 -4.39
N PHE A 334 6.15 -20.54 -4.45
CA PHE A 334 6.83 -21.86 -4.43
C PHE A 334 7.62 -22.18 -3.15
N GLY A 335 7.36 -21.49 -2.04
CA GLY A 335 7.91 -21.85 -0.71
C GLY A 335 6.99 -21.42 0.44
N GLU A 336 7.53 -21.28 1.65
CA GLU A 336 6.78 -20.77 2.80
C GLU A 336 6.55 -19.25 2.68
N PRO A 337 5.32 -18.74 2.93
CA PRO A 337 5.04 -17.32 2.92
C PRO A 337 5.96 -16.56 3.87
N ALA A 338 6.45 -15.39 3.46
CA ALA A 338 7.15 -14.48 4.35
C ALA A 338 6.25 -14.14 5.55
N ASN A 339 6.83 -14.13 6.76
CA ASN A 339 6.08 -13.77 7.95
C ASN A 339 5.86 -12.26 7.95
N ILE A 340 4.61 -11.82 7.81
CA ILE A 340 4.24 -10.40 7.91
C ILE A 340 4.65 -9.90 9.30
N TYR A 341 5.42 -8.82 9.33
CA TYR A 341 5.85 -8.19 10.57
C TYR A 341 4.67 -7.78 11.45
N THR A 342 4.85 -7.88 12.76
CA THR A 342 3.87 -7.43 13.75
C THR A 342 4.58 -6.87 14.97
N ASN A 343 4.13 -5.72 15.46
CA ASN A 343 4.53 -5.19 16.76
C ASN A 343 3.46 -5.40 17.85
N LEU A 344 2.42 -6.18 17.55
CA LEU A 344 1.38 -6.54 18.51
C LEU A 344 1.76 -7.79 19.29
N GLU A 345 1.86 -7.65 20.60
CA GLU A 345 1.98 -8.77 21.52
C GLU A 345 0.64 -9.53 21.58
N GLY A 346 0.65 -10.80 21.17
CA GLY A 346 -0.51 -11.69 21.25
C GLY A 346 -1.45 -11.67 20.03
N GLY A 347 -1.09 -10.97 18.94
CA GLY A 347 -1.89 -10.90 17.72
C GLY A 347 -1.08 -10.58 16.45
N ARG A 348 -1.73 -10.00 15.45
CA ARG A 348 -1.15 -9.67 14.13
C ARG A 348 -1.43 -8.22 13.72
N GLY A 349 -0.56 -7.65 12.89
CA GLY A 349 -0.70 -6.31 12.33
C GLY A 349 0.15 -5.26 13.04
N ILE A 350 -0.26 -3.99 12.97
CA ILE A 350 0.58 -2.87 13.38
C ILE A 350 -0.12 -1.79 14.18
N PHE A 351 0.66 -1.21 15.08
CA PHE A 351 0.46 0.13 15.61
C PHE A 351 1.70 0.96 15.28
N ALA A 352 1.59 1.89 14.32
CA ALA A 352 2.74 2.59 13.76
C ALA A 352 2.50 4.10 13.64
N GLY A 353 3.48 4.88 14.11
CA GLY A 353 3.44 6.33 14.07
C GLY A 353 4.09 6.91 12.82
N TYR A 354 3.53 7.99 12.29
CA TYR A 354 4.17 8.78 11.24
C TYR A 354 3.86 10.26 11.43
N SER A 355 4.59 11.11 10.72
CA SER A 355 4.31 12.54 10.67
C SER A 355 4.75 13.10 9.32
N ALA A 356 4.09 14.14 8.82
CA ALA A 356 4.37 14.64 7.48
C ALA A 356 4.47 16.16 7.42
N SER A 357 5.37 16.61 6.55
CA SER A 357 5.51 18.01 6.11
C SER A 357 5.39 18.08 4.60
N HIS A 358 5.17 19.27 4.08
CA HIS A 358 4.99 19.45 2.65
C HIS A 358 5.55 20.79 2.18
N ARG A 359 5.76 20.90 0.87
CA ARG A 359 6.02 22.15 0.15
C ARG A 359 5.07 22.24 -1.04
N LEU A 360 4.69 23.48 -1.35
CA LEU A 360 3.78 23.81 -2.44
C LEU A 360 4.55 24.62 -3.48
N PHE A 361 4.38 24.26 -4.74
CA PHE A 361 4.95 24.97 -5.87
C PHE A 361 3.85 25.29 -6.87
N ASP A 362 3.78 26.56 -7.26
CA ASP A 362 2.87 27.02 -8.30
C ASP A 362 3.53 26.81 -9.66
N LEU A 363 2.97 25.91 -10.47
CA LEU A 363 3.53 25.59 -11.78
C LEU A 363 3.43 26.75 -12.78
N ALA A 364 2.52 27.71 -12.58
CA ALA A 364 2.36 28.85 -13.47
C ALA A 364 3.50 29.87 -13.39
N VAL A 365 4.33 29.80 -12.34
CA VAL A 365 5.40 30.77 -12.05
C VAL A 365 6.79 30.20 -12.37
N ILE A 366 6.87 28.93 -12.78
CA ILE A 366 8.13 28.25 -13.12
C ILE A 366 8.42 28.52 -14.60
N GLU A 367 9.39 29.41 -14.87
CA GLU A 367 9.86 29.71 -16.22
C GLU A 367 10.74 28.59 -16.80
#